data_AF-D0NRF1-F1
#
_entry.id   AF-D0NRF1-F1
#
_cell.length_a   1.000
_cell.length_b   1.000
_cell.length_c   1.000
_cell.angle_alpha   90.00
_cell.angle_beta   90.00
_cell.angle_gamma   90.00
#
_symmetry.space_group_name_H-M   'P 1'
#
loop_
_entity.id
_entity.type
_entity.pdbx_description
1 polymer ?
#
loop_
_entity_poly.entity_id
_entity_poly.type
_entity_poly.pdbx_seq_one_letter_code
_entity_poly.pdbx_strand_id
1 'polypeptide(L)'
;MLHLWPWVVQDLASLGAKVLFKNFCKSRTYFHVSTRQLQVVLLKVALLVGVKVYSATGFKSIVSPEENGGNPFYSIKTEPQIPVAEYTAVLGATGTNDLVAESAGITRFVFSRNESLGIVCYFLNLETTDELKTKEFSWTTRLKHHMLDKMRDVGIDLENVVYFRGDMHYLVMTPKRQNLLTHDNVNHDALNVFVKNIVRFAGITRKTDFTRVNLIDFSQLTRADKAANILVSQGKKLYVGLVGDSLLEPVWHEGVGTCRGFLSALDGAWLIARIGRKTDEQLLAERHFAYQVMQRLSGHHRDEMQKNVRKYTVNPKTRYTCKVDFRG
;
A
#
# COMPACT_ATOMS: atom_id res chain seq x y z
N MET A 1 9.83 1.36 -4.90
CA MET A 1 10.00 -0.01 -4.37
C MET A 1 9.15 -0.14 -3.13
N LEU A 2 8.63 -1.34 -2.86
CA LEU A 2 7.76 -1.64 -1.73
C LEU A 2 8.51 -2.53 -0.76
N HIS A 3 8.59 -2.14 0.51
CA HIS A 3 9.12 -2.98 1.57
C HIS A 3 8.11 -4.08 1.93
N LEU A 4 8.60 -5.31 2.11
CA LEU A 4 7.79 -6.48 2.42
C LEU A 4 8.09 -6.96 3.84
N TRP A 5 7.04 -7.13 4.64
CA TRP A 5 7.18 -7.78 5.94
C TRP A 5 7.40 -9.29 5.75
N PRO A 6 8.07 -9.98 6.70
CA PRO A 6 8.38 -11.41 6.55
C PRO A 6 7.17 -12.30 6.24
N TRP A 7 6.00 -12.00 6.81
CA TRP A 7 4.78 -12.76 6.55
C TRP A 7 4.24 -12.54 5.13
N VAL A 8 4.38 -11.33 4.56
CA VAL A 8 3.99 -11.04 3.18
C VAL A 8 4.92 -11.75 2.21
N VAL A 9 6.22 -11.80 2.52
CA VAL A 9 7.20 -12.58 1.74
C VAL A 9 6.80 -14.05 1.72
N GLN A 10 6.42 -14.59 2.89
CA GLN A 10 5.95 -15.97 2.99
C GLN A 10 4.66 -16.20 2.20
N ASP A 11 3.67 -15.32 2.33
CA ASP A 11 2.40 -15.39 1.62
C ASP A 11 2.62 -15.42 0.10
N LEU A 12 3.38 -14.46 -0.43
CA LEU A 12 3.78 -14.41 -1.84
C LEU A 12 4.57 -15.66 -2.27
N ALA A 13 5.49 -16.15 -1.44
CA ALA A 13 6.22 -17.38 -1.73
C ALA A 13 5.29 -18.60 -1.82
N SER A 14 4.26 -18.67 -0.97
CA SER A 14 3.25 -19.74 -1.00
C SER A 14 2.34 -19.67 -2.23
N LEU A 15 2.11 -18.46 -2.77
CA LEU A 15 1.44 -18.23 -4.04
C LEU A 15 2.33 -18.50 -5.26
N GLY A 16 3.56 -18.99 -5.06
CA GLY A 16 4.47 -19.33 -6.15
C GLY A 16 5.24 -18.13 -6.73
N ALA A 17 5.39 -17.02 -5.99
CA ALA A 17 6.10 -15.83 -6.49
C ALA A 17 7.51 -16.13 -7.00
N LYS A 18 8.23 -17.09 -6.40
CA LYS A 18 9.57 -17.52 -6.87
C LYS A 18 9.55 -18.21 -8.24
N VAL A 19 8.45 -18.89 -8.57
CA VAL A 19 8.26 -19.53 -9.88
C VAL A 19 7.92 -18.46 -10.92
N LEU A 20 7.03 -17.54 -10.57
CA LEU A 20 6.54 -16.48 -11.47
C LEU A 20 7.54 -15.34 -11.69
N PHE A 21 8.44 -15.14 -10.72
CA PHE A 21 9.49 -14.13 -10.72
C PHE A 21 10.75 -14.68 -10.02
N LYS A 22 11.70 -15.18 -10.82
CA LYS A 22 12.93 -15.84 -10.31
C LYS A 22 13.76 -14.96 -9.36
N ASN A 23 13.74 -13.64 -9.55
CA ASN A 23 14.49 -12.68 -8.73
C ASN A 23 13.71 -12.19 -7.48
N PHE A 24 12.56 -12.81 -7.14
CA PHE A 24 11.77 -12.43 -5.98
C PHE A 24 12.58 -12.55 -4.68
N CYS A 25 12.67 -11.45 -3.93
CA CYS A 25 13.42 -11.37 -2.66
C CYS A 25 14.88 -11.86 -2.75
N LYS A 26 15.59 -11.52 -3.83
CA LYS A 26 17.02 -11.86 -4.02
C LYS A 26 17.93 -11.15 -3.00
N SER A 27 17.55 -9.95 -2.53
CA SER A 27 18.29 -9.26 -1.46
C SER A 27 18.15 -10.02 -0.14
N ARG A 28 19.29 -10.20 0.54
CA ARG A 28 19.35 -10.78 1.90
C ARG A 28 19.20 -9.73 3.00
N THR A 29 19.29 -8.44 2.64
CA THR A 29 19.32 -7.33 3.61
C THR A 29 17.95 -6.70 3.80
N TYR A 30 17.24 -6.46 2.71
CA TYR A 30 15.90 -5.87 2.74
C TYR A 30 14.97 -6.67 1.83
N PHE A 31 13.82 -7.08 2.37
CA PHE A 31 12.78 -7.69 1.55
C PHE A 31 11.99 -6.58 0.86
N HIS A 32 12.14 -6.48 -0.46
CA HIS A 32 11.43 -5.50 -1.26
C HIS A 32 11.07 -6.04 -2.64
N VAL A 33 10.12 -5.36 -3.29
CA VAL A 33 9.67 -5.65 -4.65
C VAL A 33 9.21 -4.35 -5.31
N SER A 34 9.35 -4.22 -6.63
CA SER A 34 8.76 -3.06 -7.32
C SER A 34 7.24 -3.23 -7.42
N THR A 35 6.50 -2.12 -7.41
CA THR A 35 5.04 -2.13 -7.53
C THR A 35 4.59 -2.90 -8.76
N ARG A 36 5.24 -2.64 -9.90
CA ARG A 36 4.96 -3.33 -11.17
C ARG A 36 5.17 -4.84 -11.06
N GLN A 37 6.29 -5.29 -10.49
CA GLN A 37 6.55 -6.73 -10.36
C GLN A 37 5.53 -7.41 -9.44
N LEU A 38 5.17 -6.78 -8.33
CA LEU A 38 4.11 -7.28 -7.44
C LEU A 38 2.76 -7.40 -8.16
N GLN A 39 2.38 -6.38 -8.92
CA GLN A 39 1.16 -6.40 -9.75
C GLN A 39 1.18 -7.54 -10.76
N VAL A 40 2.29 -7.74 -11.48
CA VAL A 40 2.42 -8.81 -12.48
C VAL A 40 2.34 -10.19 -11.84
N VAL A 41 3.00 -10.41 -10.70
CA VAL A 41 2.93 -11.68 -9.97
C VAL A 41 1.50 -11.97 -9.53
N LEU A 42 0.84 -11.01 -8.86
CA LEU A 42 -0.52 -11.20 -8.36
C LEU A 42 -1.55 -11.32 -9.50
N LEU A 43 -1.36 -10.62 -10.61
CA LEU A 43 -2.22 -10.75 -11.79
C LEU A 43 -2.11 -12.15 -12.40
N LYS A 44 -0.90 -12.70 -12.53
CA LYS A 44 -0.70 -14.09 -13.02
C LYS A 44 -1.41 -15.08 -12.11
N VAL A 45 -1.27 -14.95 -10.80
CA VAL A 45 -1.97 -15.81 -9.82
C VAL A 45 -3.49 -15.68 -9.96
N ALA A 46 -4.01 -14.45 -10.03
CA ALA A 46 -5.43 -14.19 -10.17
C ALA A 46 -6.02 -14.83 -11.43
N LEU A 47 -5.33 -14.71 -12.58
CA LEU A 47 -5.76 -15.32 -13.84
C LEU A 47 -5.74 -16.85 -13.77
N LEU A 48 -4.73 -17.46 -13.12
CA LEU A 48 -4.65 -18.91 -12.95
C LEU A 48 -5.81 -19.49 -12.12
N VAL A 49 -6.33 -18.73 -11.16
CA VAL A 49 -7.48 -19.15 -10.34
C VAL A 49 -8.83 -18.70 -10.93
N GLY A 50 -8.85 -18.22 -12.18
CA GLY A 50 -10.07 -17.89 -12.91
C GLY A 50 -10.67 -16.51 -12.62
N VAL A 51 -9.90 -15.59 -12.02
CA VAL A 51 -10.37 -14.21 -11.84
C VAL A 51 -10.52 -13.53 -13.21
N LYS A 52 -11.72 -13.02 -13.49
CA LYS A 52 -11.98 -12.22 -14.69
C LYS A 52 -11.47 -10.80 -14.49
N VAL A 53 -10.54 -10.37 -15.35
CA VAL A 53 -9.94 -9.02 -15.31
C VAL A 53 -10.38 -8.23 -16.54
N TYR A 54 -10.97 -7.06 -16.31
CA TYR A 54 -11.26 -6.09 -17.36
C TYR A 54 -10.25 -4.95 -17.29
N SER A 55 -9.31 -4.92 -18.24
CA SER A 55 -8.31 -3.84 -18.33
C SER A 55 -8.89 -2.60 -19.00
N ALA A 56 -8.24 -1.44 -18.80
CA ALA A 56 -8.64 -0.17 -19.41
C ALA A 56 -10.12 0.18 -19.18
N THR A 57 -10.66 -0.23 -18.03
CA THR A 57 -12.05 -0.03 -17.64
C THR A 57 -12.11 0.70 -16.31
N GLY A 58 -12.78 1.85 -16.29
CA GLY A 58 -12.98 2.66 -15.10
C GLY A 58 -14.29 2.33 -14.39
N PHE A 59 -14.23 2.18 -13.07
CA PHE A 59 -15.44 2.13 -12.23
C PHE A 59 -16.08 3.53 -12.17
N LYS A 60 -17.41 3.60 -12.26
CA LYS A 60 -18.17 4.87 -12.19
C LYS A 60 -19.07 4.96 -10.97
N SER A 61 -19.90 3.94 -10.74
CA SER A 61 -20.82 3.96 -9.61
C SER A 61 -21.37 2.56 -9.29
N ILE A 62 -21.86 2.41 -8.06
CA ILE A 62 -22.77 1.34 -7.67
C ILE A 62 -24.18 1.75 -8.14
N VAL A 63 -24.92 0.81 -8.72
CA VAL A 63 -26.31 1.01 -9.17
C VAL A 63 -27.22 0.19 -8.26
N SER A 64 -28.13 0.87 -7.56
CA SER A 64 -29.12 0.23 -6.69
C SER A 64 -30.21 -0.48 -7.49
N PRO A 65 -30.83 -1.53 -6.93
CA PRO A 65 -32.00 -2.16 -7.53
C PRO A 65 -33.21 -1.22 -7.58
N GLU A 66 -34.04 -1.38 -8.62
CA GLU A 66 -35.25 -0.58 -8.88
C GLU A 66 -36.53 -1.44 -8.83
N GLU A 67 -37.61 -0.89 -8.28
CA GLU A 67 -38.96 -1.46 -8.36
C GLU A 67 -39.64 -0.87 -9.60
N ASN A 68 -40.23 -1.70 -10.48
CA ASN A 68 -40.95 -1.35 -11.73
C ASN A 68 -40.16 -1.48 -13.06
N GLY A 69 -39.65 -2.67 -13.35
CA GLY A 69 -39.12 -3.03 -14.68
C GLY A 69 -37.66 -2.61 -14.94
N GLY A 70 -37.04 -1.95 -13.97
CA GLY A 70 -35.60 -1.70 -13.94
C GLY A 70 -34.80 -2.91 -13.48
N ASN A 71 -33.51 -2.68 -13.20
CA ASN A 71 -32.59 -3.73 -12.76
C ASN A 71 -32.93 -4.21 -11.33
N PRO A 72 -33.27 -5.50 -11.08
CA PRO A 72 -33.76 -5.95 -9.77
C PRO A 72 -32.67 -6.27 -8.74
N PHE A 73 -31.40 -6.03 -9.09
CA PHE A 73 -30.24 -6.32 -8.24
C PHE A 73 -29.23 -5.18 -8.23
N TYR A 74 -28.32 -5.19 -7.25
CA TYR A 74 -27.17 -4.29 -7.27
C TYR A 74 -26.23 -4.64 -8.44
N SER A 75 -25.94 -3.65 -9.27
CA SER A 75 -24.97 -3.75 -10.36
C SER A 75 -23.93 -2.64 -10.28
N ILE A 76 -22.95 -2.65 -11.19
CA ILE A 76 -21.92 -1.62 -11.27
C ILE A 76 -21.90 -0.99 -12.67
N LYS A 77 -21.72 0.33 -12.70
CA LYS A 77 -21.50 1.08 -13.93
C LYS A 77 -20.01 1.25 -14.17
N THR A 78 -19.57 0.97 -15.39
CA THR A 78 -18.17 1.11 -15.81
C THR A 78 -18.04 1.80 -17.16
N GLU A 79 -16.83 2.25 -17.48
CA GLU A 79 -16.49 2.84 -18.78
C GLU A 79 -15.18 2.27 -19.33
N PRO A 80 -15.18 1.52 -20.44
CA PRO A 80 -16.37 1.02 -21.15
C PRO A 80 -17.23 0.08 -20.27
N GLN A 81 -18.50 -0.08 -20.61
CA GLN A 81 -19.42 -0.89 -19.82
C GLN A 81 -19.10 -2.39 -19.97
N ILE A 82 -18.85 -3.06 -18.84
CA ILE A 82 -18.71 -4.53 -18.79
C ILE A 82 -20.10 -5.19 -18.76
N PRO A 83 -20.21 -6.50 -19.04
CA PRO A 83 -21.47 -7.23 -18.90
C PRO A 83 -22.12 -6.99 -17.53
N VAL A 84 -23.40 -6.60 -17.56
CA VAL A 84 -24.19 -6.36 -16.35
C VAL A 84 -24.38 -7.68 -15.61
N ALA A 85 -24.15 -7.65 -14.30
CA ALA A 85 -24.29 -8.81 -13.43
C ALA A 85 -24.76 -8.36 -12.04
N GLU A 86 -25.34 -9.29 -11.29
CA GLU A 86 -25.66 -9.13 -9.88
C GLU A 86 -24.38 -9.23 -9.03
N TYR A 87 -24.20 -8.29 -8.12
CA TYR A 87 -23.11 -8.30 -7.15
C TYR A 87 -23.64 -8.34 -5.73
N THR A 88 -23.11 -9.26 -4.92
CA THR A 88 -23.38 -9.32 -3.47
C THR A 88 -22.38 -8.48 -2.67
N ALA A 89 -21.19 -8.26 -3.21
CA ALA A 89 -20.14 -7.49 -2.54
C ALA A 89 -19.27 -6.70 -3.52
N VAL A 90 -18.75 -5.55 -3.07
CA VAL A 90 -17.79 -4.71 -3.78
C VAL A 90 -16.64 -4.36 -2.84
N LEU A 91 -15.39 -4.58 -3.27
CA LEU A 91 -14.20 -4.15 -2.54
C LEU A 91 -13.48 -3.03 -3.30
N GLY A 92 -13.45 -1.83 -2.73
CA GLY A 92 -12.74 -0.67 -3.27
C GLY A 92 -11.25 -0.73 -2.95
N ALA A 93 -10.42 -1.06 -3.96
CA ALA A 93 -8.96 -1.08 -3.89
C ALA A 93 -8.33 -0.08 -4.86
N THR A 94 -8.92 1.12 -5.00
CA THR A 94 -8.57 2.12 -6.04
C THR A 94 -7.44 3.08 -5.64
N GLY A 95 -6.77 2.83 -4.53
CA GLY A 95 -5.72 3.71 -4.01
C GLY A 95 -6.29 4.97 -3.35
N THR A 96 -5.50 6.05 -3.31
CA THR A 96 -5.89 7.32 -2.69
C THR A 96 -6.97 8.08 -3.48
N ASN A 97 -7.10 7.79 -4.78
CA ASN A 97 -8.20 8.22 -5.64
C ASN A 97 -9.41 7.29 -5.44
N ASP A 98 -9.92 7.26 -4.22
CA ASP A 98 -11.07 6.43 -3.85
C ASP A 98 -12.31 6.79 -4.71
N LEU A 99 -12.95 5.77 -5.27
CA LEU A 99 -14.17 5.92 -6.09
C LEU A 99 -15.38 5.21 -5.47
N VAL A 100 -15.21 4.55 -4.32
CA VAL A 100 -16.20 3.63 -3.77
C VAL A 100 -16.76 4.12 -2.44
N ALA A 101 -15.94 4.74 -1.60
CA ALA A 101 -16.30 5.09 -0.22
C ALA A 101 -17.56 5.95 -0.14
N GLU A 102 -17.64 7.02 -0.94
CA GLU A 102 -18.79 7.93 -0.94
C GLU A 102 -20.10 7.20 -1.25
N SER A 103 -20.13 6.42 -2.35
CA SER A 103 -21.30 5.62 -2.73
C SER A 103 -21.66 4.54 -1.71
N ALA A 104 -20.70 4.15 -0.86
CA ALA A 104 -20.87 3.21 0.22
C ALA A 104 -21.29 3.87 1.54
N GLY A 105 -21.44 5.19 1.59
CA GLY A 105 -21.66 5.94 2.84
C GLY A 105 -20.50 5.81 3.82
N ILE A 106 -19.27 5.72 3.30
CA ILE A 106 -18.01 5.69 4.05
C ILE A 106 -17.30 7.03 3.83
N THR A 107 -16.91 7.69 4.92
CA THR A 107 -16.25 9.00 4.86
C THR A 107 -14.74 8.82 4.92
N ARG A 108 -14.02 9.36 3.93
CA ARG A 108 -12.55 9.48 3.98
C ARG A 108 -12.18 10.88 4.48
N PHE A 109 -11.29 10.94 5.46
CA PHE A 109 -10.86 12.20 6.08
C PHE A 109 -9.34 12.23 6.29
N VAL A 110 -8.79 13.44 6.36
CA VAL A 110 -7.39 13.67 6.71
C VAL A 110 -7.22 13.45 8.21
N PHE A 111 -6.46 12.43 8.60
CA PHE A 111 -6.24 12.09 10.01
C PHE A 111 -4.87 12.51 10.54
N SER A 112 -3.96 12.92 9.65
CA SER A 112 -2.63 13.41 9.99
C SER A 112 -2.27 14.57 9.08
N ARG A 113 -1.75 15.65 9.67
CA ARG A 113 -1.20 16.82 8.98
C ARG A 113 0.19 17.11 9.55
N ASN A 114 1.20 16.50 8.96
CA ASN A 114 2.60 16.70 9.35
C ASN A 114 3.37 17.09 8.10
N GLU A 115 3.91 18.31 8.04
CA GLU A 115 4.69 18.75 6.88
C GLU A 115 5.77 17.71 6.56
N SER A 116 5.67 17.10 5.39
CA SER A 116 6.57 16.03 4.98
C SER A 116 6.65 16.00 3.47
N LEU A 117 7.74 16.54 2.93
CA LEU A 117 8.04 16.44 1.50
C LEU A 117 8.96 15.25 1.27
N GLY A 118 8.56 14.37 0.36
CA GLY A 118 9.37 13.25 -0.10
C GLY A 118 10.01 13.53 -1.44
N ILE A 119 11.25 13.10 -1.63
CA ILE A 119 11.86 12.97 -2.95
C ILE A 119 11.98 11.50 -3.27
N VAL A 120 11.47 11.10 -4.44
CA VAL A 120 11.67 9.76 -4.99
C VAL A 120 12.48 9.90 -6.26
N CYS A 121 13.58 9.15 -6.35
CA CYS A 121 14.34 9.03 -7.59
C CYS A 121 14.64 7.59 -7.96
N TYR A 122 14.78 7.35 -9.25
CA TYR A 122 15.22 6.07 -9.77
C TYR A 122 16.04 6.21 -11.05
N PHE A 123 16.97 5.29 -11.23
CA PHE A 123 17.83 5.18 -12.40
C PHE A 123 18.10 3.72 -12.73
N LEU A 124 18.53 3.47 -13.97
CA LEU A 124 18.75 2.11 -14.47
C LEU A 124 19.84 1.42 -13.63
N ASN A 125 19.57 0.18 -13.25
CA ASN A 125 20.59 -0.73 -12.74
C ASN A 125 21.10 -1.55 -13.93
N LEU A 126 22.34 -1.30 -14.36
CA LEU A 126 22.95 -2.04 -15.47
C LEU A 126 23.57 -3.38 -15.03
N GLU A 127 23.41 -3.72 -13.74
CA GLU A 127 23.96 -4.92 -13.10
C GLU A 127 25.48 -5.07 -13.24
N THR A 128 26.20 -3.96 -13.35
CA THR A 128 27.67 -3.98 -13.36
C THR A 128 28.23 -4.46 -12.02
N THR A 129 29.46 -4.96 -12.02
CA THR A 129 30.14 -5.44 -10.80
C THR A 129 30.20 -4.38 -9.70
N ASP A 130 30.35 -3.11 -10.04
CA ASP A 130 30.36 -1.98 -9.09
C ASP A 130 28.97 -1.72 -8.50
N GLU A 131 27.93 -1.73 -9.34
CA GLU A 131 26.54 -1.56 -8.88
C GLU A 131 26.14 -2.70 -7.95
N LEU A 132 26.57 -3.94 -8.24
CA LEU A 132 26.31 -5.14 -7.41
C LEU A 132 27.04 -5.13 -6.06
N LYS A 133 28.15 -4.39 -5.93
CA LYS A 133 28.87 -4.20 -4.66
C LYS A 133 28.25 -3.11 -3.76
N THR A 134 27.46 -2.21 -4.34
CA THR A 134 26.82 -1.12 -3.59
C THR A 134 25.85 -1.69 -2.55
N LYS A 135 25.96 -1.27 -1.28
CA LYS A 135 25.12 -1.79 -0.19
C LYS A 135 23.79 -1.03 -0.14
N GLU A 136 22.70 -1.77 -0.01
CA GLU A 136 21.38 -1.21 0.32
C GLU A 136 21.36 -0.66 1.74
N PHE A 137 20.57 0.38 1.99
CA PHE A 137 20.46 0.98 3.31
C PHE A 137 19.12 1.67 3.55
N SER A 138 18.81 1.88 4.83
CA SER A 138 17.66 2.64 5.31
C SER A 138 18.08 3.43 6.54
N TRP A 139 18.23 4.74 6.40
CA TRP A 139 18.64 5.65 7.48
C TRP A 139 17.47 6.52 7.91
N THR A 140 17.31 6.71 9.21
CA THR A 140 16.25 7.54 9.79
C THR A 140 16.72 8.25 11.05
N THR A 141 16.27 9.49 11.24
CA THR A 141 16.51 10.28 12.45
C THR A 141 15.92 9.64 13.69
N ARG A 142 14.82 8.88 13.56
CA ARG A 142 14.20 8.15 14.67
C ARG A 142 15.14 7.12 15.31
N LEU A 143 16.04 6.54 14.51
CA LEU A 143 17.08 5.61 14.99
C LEU A 143 18.43 6.31 15.21
N LYS A 144 18.47 7.65 15.17
CA LYS A 144 19.68 8.46 15.33
C LYS A 144 20.85 7.96 14.48
N HIS A 145 20.58 7.66 13.21
CA HIS A 145 21.59 7.07 12.34
C HIS A 145 22.69 8.10 12.00
N HIS A 146 23.91 7.88 12.49
CA HIS A 146 25.05 8.81 12.39
C HIS A 146 25.37 9.34 10.99
N MET A 147 25.03 8.61 9.92
CA MET A 147 25.23 9.09 8.54
C MET A 147 24.36 10.31 8.20
N LEU A 148 23.20 10.47 8.85
CA LEU A 148 22.36 11.66 8.66
C LEU A 148 22.98 12.90 9.31
N ASP A 149 23.69 12.74 10.43
CA ASP A 149 24.43 13.84 11.06
C ASP A 149 25.58 14.29 10.15
N LYS A 150 26.33 13.33 9.58
CA LYS A 150 27.39 13.65 8.58
C LYS A 150 26.84 14.30 7.31
N MET A 151 25.62 13.95 6.87
CA MET A 151 24.95 14.63 5.75
C MET A 151 24.61 16.07 6.13
N ARG A 152 24.13 16.30 7.36
CA ARG A 152 23.83 17.64 7.86
C ARG A 152 25.07 18.53 7.89
N ASP A 153 26.23 17.98 8.27
CA ASP A 153 27.51 18.71 8.27
C ASP A 153 27.91 19.25 6.89
N VAL A 154 27.43 18.63 5.81
CA VAL A 154 27.64 19.08 4.42
C VAL A 154 26.43 19.82 3.84
N GLY A 155 25.49 20.26 4.69
CA GLY A 155 24.32 21.04 4.29
C GLY A 155 23.15 20.23 3.74
N ILE A 156 23.11 18.91 3.96
CA ILE A 156 22.04 18.01 3.53
C ILE A 156 21.29 17.50 4.77
N ASP A 157 20.18 18.13 5.14
CA ASP A 157 19.39 17.75 6.32
C ASP A 157 18.15 16.92 5.92
N LEU A 158 18.21 15.60 6.14
CA LEU A 158 17.13 14.66 5.84
C LEU A 158 16.56 14.06 7.12
N GLU A 159 15.25 13.82 7.15
CA GLU A 159 14.60 12.99 8.18
C GLU A 159 14.85 11.50 7.97
N ASN A 160 14.86 11.08 6.71
CA ASN A 160 15.16 9.71 6.32
C ASN A 160 15.66 9.64 4.87
N VAL A 161 16.41 8.58 4.58
CA VAL A 161 16.79 8.18 3.21
C VAL A 161 16.90 6.67 3.13
N VAL A 162 16.33 6.10 2.08
CA VAL A 162 16.32 4.67 1.81
C VAL A 162 16.84 4.44 0.40
N TYR A 163 17.73 3.47 0.25
CA TYR A 163 18.24 3.02 -1.03
C TYR A 163 18.05 1.51 -1.17
N PHE A 164 17.33 1.12 -2.22
CA PHE A 164 17.13 -0.26 -2.63
C PHE A 164 17.62 -0.48 -4.05
N ARG A 165 18.18 -1.65 -4.29
CA ARG A 165 18.65 -2.11 -5.59
C ARG A 165 17.80 -3.30 -6.03
N GLY A 166 16.95 -3.08 -7.03
CA GLY A 166 16.22 -4.12 -7.75
C GLY A 166 16.50 -4.04 -9.25
N ASP A 167 15.46 -4.19 -10.07
CA ASP A 167 15.53 -3.93 -11.53
C ASP A 167 15.97 -2.48 -11.85
N MET A 168 15.79 -1.57 -10.88
CA MET A 168 16.25 -0.19 -10.89
C MET A 168 16.96 0.11 -9.57
N HIS A 169 17.85 1.09 -9.59
CA HIS A 169 18.24 1.79 -8.36
C HIS A 169 17.10 2.69 -7.93
N TYR A 170 16.66 2.54 -6.68
CA TYR A 170 15.54 3.28 -6.11
C TYR A 170 15.99 3.99 -4.84
N LEU A 171 15.76 5.30 -4.78
CA LEU A 171 15.90 6.06 -3.55
C LEU A 171 14.59 6.77 -3.21
N VAL A 172 14.28 6.80 -1.92
CA VAL A 172 13.27 7.68 -1.34
C VAL A 172 13.88 8.38 -0.14
N MET A 173 13.60 9.67 0.00
CA MET A 173 14.14 10.49 1.08
C MET A 173 13.13 11.56 1.48
N THR A 174 13.23 12.03 2.70
CA THR A 174 12.40 13.13 3.22
C THR A 174 13.32 14.27 3.64
N PRO A 175 13.63 15.22 2.76
CA PRO A 175 14.39 16.42 3.14
C PRO A 175 13.57 17.32 4.06
N LYS A 176 14.24 18.00 4.99
CA LYS A 176 13.60 19.13 5.69
C LYS A 176 13.40 20.30 4.72
N ARG A 177 12.32 21.05 4.93
CA ARG A 177 11.93 22.21 4.09
C ARG A 177 13.09 23.15 3.77
N GLN A 178 13.94 23.45 4.76
CA GLN A 178 15.08 24.35 4.61
C GLN A 178 16.08 23.95 3.50
N ASN A 179 16.13 22.67 3.12
CA ASN A 179 16.96 22.20 2.00
C ASN A 179 16.37 22.52 0.63
N LEU A 180 15.08 22.84 0.57
CA LEU A 180 14.31 22.99 -0.68
C LEU A 180 13.87 24.43 -0.93
N LEU A 181 14.26 25.38 -0.07
CA LEU A 181 13.90 26.79 -0.21
C LEU A 181 14.73 27.45 -1.31
N THR A 182 14.10 27.65 -2.47
CA THR A 182 14.46 28.67 -3.46
C THR A 182 13.24 29.54 -3.75
N HIS A 183 13.45 30.78 -4.19
CA HIS A 183 12.45 31.86 -4.25
C HIS A 183 11.19 31.63 -5.12
N ASP A 184 11.00 30.47 -5.73
CA ASP A 184 9.80 30.12 -6.49
C ASP A 184 9.60 28.59 -6.59
N ASN A 185 8.43 28.20 -7.11
CA ASN A 185 8.00 26.83 -7.45
C ASN A 185 9.15 25.89 -7.85
N VAL A 186 9.07 24.62 -7.40
CA VAL A 186 10.10 23.56 -7.48
C VAL A 186 11.06 23.72 -8.67
N ASN A 187 12.30 24.15 -8.39
CA ASN A 187 13.36 24.16 -9.40
C ASN A 187 13.87 22.73 -9.64
N HIS A 188 13.49 22.14 -10.77
CA HIS A 188 13.84 20.76 -11.10
C HIS A 188 15.35 20.54 -11.31
N ASP A 189 16.10 21.54 -11.77
CA ASP A 189 17.55 21.42 -11.93
C ASP A 189 18.26 21.42 -10.58
N ALA A 190 17.87 22.34 -9.69
CA ALA A 190 18.35 22.37 -8.31
C ALA A 190 18.01 21.07 -7.57
N LEU A 191 16.79 20.55 -7.75
CA LEU A 191 16.37 19.27 -7.18
C LEU A 191 17.23 18.11 -7.72
N ASN A 192 17.52 18.09 -9.02
CA ASN A 192 18.40 17.07 -9.61
C ASN A 192 19.83 17.14 -9.04
N VAL A 193 20.39 18.35 -8.91
CA VAL A 193 21.72 18.55 -8.31
C VAL A 193 21.73 18.09 -6.84
N PHE A 194 20.69 18.44 -6.08
CA PHE A 194 20.53 18.02 -4.69
C PHE A 194 20.54 16.50 -4.55
N VAL A 195 19.77 15.79 -5.37
CA VAL A 195 19.73 14.32 -5.37
C VAL A 195 21.07 13.72 -5.83
N LYS A 196 21.76 14.31 -6.82
CA LYS A 196 23.10 13.87 -7.24
C LYS A 196 24.11 13.95 -6.07
N ASN A 197 24.05 15.02 -5.27
CA ASN A 197 24.91 15.18 -4.10
C ASN A 197 24.65 14.09 -3.05
N ILE A 198 23.39 13.74 -2.80
CA ILE A 198 23.00 12.66 -1.88
C ILE A 198 23.52 11.30 -2.37
N VAL A 199 23.33 10.99 -3.66
CA VAL A 199 23.80 9.74 -4.28
C VAL A 199 25.32 9.63 -4.17
N ARG A 200 26.05 10.73 -4.45
CA ARG A 200 27.51 10.79 -4.33
C ARG A 200 27.95 10.59 -2.88
N PHE A 201 27.33 11.30 -1.94
CA PHE A 201 27.65 11.20 -0.51
C PHE A 201 27.43 9.78 0.01
N ALA A 202 26.32 9.15 -0.37
CA ALA A 202 25.97 7.79 0.04
C ALA A 202 26.86 6.71 -0.62
N GLY A 203 27.78 7.09 -1.52
CA GLY A 203 28.66 6.17 -2.22
C GLY A 203 27.92 5.24 -3.18
N ILE A 204 26.78 5.66 -3.71
CA ILE A 204 26.00 4.87 -4.65
C ILE A 204 26.60 5.00 -6.04
N THR A 205 27.03 3.88 -6.63
CA THR A 205 27.53 3.86 -8.01
C THR A 205 26.39 4.20 -8.96
N ARG A 206 26.55 5.28 -9.73
CA ARG A 206 25.60 5.72 -10.76
C ARG A 206 26.29 5.72 -12.13
N LYS A 207 25.84 4.85 -13.04
CA LYS A 207 26.34 4.77 -14.42
C LYS A 207 25.44 5.49 -15.45
N THR A 208 24.20 5.82 -15.08
CA THR A 208 23.23 6.48 -15.96
C THR A 208 22.64 7.73 -15.32
N ASP A 209 22.01 8.59 -16.14
CA ASP A 209 21.16 9.67 -15.63
C ASP A 209 19.92 9.17 -14.91
N PHE A 210 19.36 10.06 -14.08
CA PHE A 210 18.11 9.78 -13.40
C PHE A 210 17.02 9.63 -14.44
N THR A 211 16.32 8.49 -14.39
CA THR A 211 15.13 8.28 -15.20
C THR A 211 14.01 9.19 -14.71
N ARG A 212 13.93 9.44 -13.40
CA ARG A 212 12.98 10.37 -12.79
C ARG A 212 13.44 10.84 -11.42
N VAL A 213 13.16 12.09 -11.12
CA VAL A 213 13.23 12.69 -9.78
C VAL A 213 11.90 13.41 -9.55
N ASN A 214 11.14 13.01 -8.54
CA ASN A 214 9.90 13.69 -8.18
C ASN A 214 9.92 14.15 -6.74
N LEU A 215 9.33 15.32 -6.52
CA LEU A 215 8.85 15.74 -5.23
C LEU A 215 7.43 15.19 -5.03
N ILE A 216 7.15 14.66 -3.85
CA ILE A 216 5.87 14.10 -3.43
C ILE A 216 5.49 14.76 -2.12
N ASP A 217 4.27 15.25 -2.02
CA ASP A 217 3.75 15.78 -0.77
C ASP A 217 3.12 14.65 0.07
N PHE A 218 3.72 14.35 1.21
CA PHE A 218 3.18 13.42 2.21
C PHE A 218 2.54 14.16 3.39
N SER A 219 2.28 15.47 3.25
CA SER A 219 1.86 16.31 4.38
C SER A 219 0.48 15.94 4.91
N GLN A 220 -0.36 15.33 4.08
CA GLN A 220 -1.68 14.88 4.45
C GLN A 220 -1.79 13.37 4.23
N LEU A 221 -2.26 12.68 5.26
CA LEU A 221 -2.61 11.27 5.15
C LEU A 221 -4.11 11.10 5.36
N THR A 222 -4.72 10.31 4.50
CA THR A 222 -6.15 10.04 4.50
C THR A 222 -6.48 8.64 5.01
N ARG A 223 -7.63 8.50 5.66
CA ARG A 223 -8.19 7.20 6.06
C ARG A 223 -9.71 7.23 6.03
N ALA A 224 -10.33 6.07 5.97
CA ALA A 224 -11.78 5.92 6.13
C ALA A 224 -12.20 5.94 7.62
N ASP A 225 -13.41 6.39 7.91
CA ASP A 225 -14.06 6.28 9.23
C ASP A 225 -14.38 4.82 9.59
N LYS A 226 -14.81 4.05 8.59
CA LYS A 226 -15.10 2.61 8.69
C LYS A 226 -14.56 1.84 7.50
N ALA A 227 -14.22 0.57 7.72
CA ALA A 227 -13.61 -0.26 6.69
C ALA A 227 -14.62 -0.95 5.75
N ALA A 228 -15.89 -0.98 6.14
CA ALA A 228 -16.98 -1.54 5.37
C ALA A 228 -18.32 -0.93 5.79
N ASN A 229 -19.30 -1.01 4.89
CA ASN A 229 -20.70 -0.69 5.14
C ASN A 229 -21.59 -1.66 4.33
N ILE A 230 -22.88 -1.72 4.68
CA ILE A 230 -23.87 -2.51 3.95
C ILE A 230 -24.92 -1.56 3.40
N LEU A 231 -25.06 -1.54 2.07
CA LEU A 231 -26.13 -0.80 1.41
C LEU A 231 -27.37 -1.67 1.35
N VAL A 232 -28.53 -1.07 1.60
CA VAL A 232 -29.83 -1.75 1.54
C VAL A 232 -30.78 -0.93 0.67
N SER A 233 -31.37 -1.57 -0.33
CA SER A 233 -32.36 -0.98 -1.23
C SER A 233 -33.27 -2.09 -1.73
N GLN A 234 -34.58 -1.87 -1.71
CA GLN A 234 -35.58 -2.84 -2.17
C GLN A 234 -35.40 -4.25 -1.60
N GLY A 235 -35.10 -4.34 -0.30
CA GLY A 235 -34.86 -5.61 0.41
C GLY A 235 -33.58 -6.35 0.00
N LYS A 236 -32.79 -5.82 -0.94
CA LYS A 236 -31.49 -6.37 -1.34
C LYS A 236 -30.37 -5.70 -0.55
N LYS A 237 -29.29 -6.45 -0.33
CA LYS A 237 -28.11 -5.99 0.40
C LYS A 237 -26.88 -6.03 -0.50
N LEU A 238 -26.02 -5.01 -0.40
CA LEU A 238 -24.69 -5.00 -0.99
C LEU A 238 -23.64 -4.71 0.09
N TYR A 239 -22.70 -5.63 0.26
CA TYR A 239 -21.61 -5.49 1.22
C TYR A 239 -20.44 -4.76 0.56
N VAL A 240 -20.15 -3.55 1.02
CA VAL A 240 -19.08 -2.72 0.43
C VAL A 240 -17.94 -2.56 1.42
N GLY A 241 -16.71 -2.82 0.99
CA GLY A 241 -15.52 -2.68 1.83
C GLY A 241 -14.39 -1.94 1.12
N LEU A 242 -13.50 -1.30 1.88
CA LEU A 242 -12.29 -0.68 1.34
C LEU A 242 -11.04 -1.52 1.67
N VAL A 243 -10.02 -1.47 0.81
CA VAL A 243 -8.79 -2.27 0.90
C VAL A 243 -7.59 -1.45 0.42
N GLY A 244 -6.46 -1.56 1.10
CA GLY A 244 -5.23 -0.84 0.75
C GLY A 244 -5.34 0.66 1.02
N ASP A 245 -4.74 1.47 0.16
CA ASP A 245 -4.59 2.91 0.39
C ASP A 245 -5.94 3.67 0.35
N SER A 246 -7.00 3.09 -0.24
CA SER A 246 -8.36 3.65 -0.14
C SER A 246 -8.89 3.60 1.29
N LEU A 247 -8.51 2.57 2.05
CA LEU A 247 -8.89 2.39 3.45
C LEU A 247 -7.98 3.18 4.40
N LEU A 248 -6.68 3.07 4.23
CA LEU A 248 -5.69 3.69 5.09
C LEU A 248 -4.40 3.97 4.32
N GLU A 249 -4.15 5.24 4.06
CA GLU A 249 -2.96 5.69 3.36
C GLU A 249 -1.70 5.41 4.19
N PRO A 250 -0.66 4.79 3.58
CA PRO A 250 0.53 4.43 4.32
C PRO A 250 1.56 5.55 4.36
N VAL A 251 2.32 5.59 5.44
CA VAL A 251 3.56 6.37 5.50
C VAL A 251 4.67 5.55 4.82
N TRP A 252 5.14 5.99 3.65
CA TRP A 252 6.00 5.16 2.80
C TRP A 252 7.33 4.77 3.47
N HIS A 253 7.94 5.70 4.22
CA HIS A 253 9.22 5.45 4.89
C HIS A 253 9.11 4.46 6.06
N GLU A 254 7.91 4.19 6.60
CA GLU A 254 7.72 3.16 7.63
C GLU A 254 7.59 1.75 7.05
N GLY A 255 7.49 1.60 5.72
CA GLY A 255 7.44 0.30 5.05
C GLY A 255 6.24 -0.56 5.47
N VAL A 256 5.13 0.08 5.85
CA VAL A 256 3.89 -0.58 6.33
C VAL A 256 2.83 -0.77 5.25
N GLY A 257 2.95 -0.08 4.11
CA GLY A 257 1.91 -0.04 3.07
C GLY A 257 1.51 -1.41 2.56
N THR A 258 2.47 -2.23 2.10
CA THR A 258 2.15 -3.57 1.59
C THR A 258 1.60 -4.50 2.67
N CYS A 259 2.12 -4.40 3.90
CA CYS A 259 1.61 -5.18 5.04
C CYS A 259 0.14 -4.85 5.32
N ARG A 260 -0.19 -3.58 5.54
CA ARG A 260 -1.56 -3.12 5.77
C ARG A 260 -2.48 -3.44 4.59
N GLY A 261 -2.01 -3.26 3.36
CA GLY A 261 -2.72 -3.63 2.14
C GLY A 261 -3.15 -5.09 2.12
N PHE A 262 -2.21 -6.02 2.31
CA PHE A 262 -2.51 -7.46 2.34
C PHE A 262 -3.43 -7.84 3.50
N LEU A 263 -3.22 -7.28 4.69
CA LEU A 263 -4.10 -7.51 5.85
C LEU A 263 -5.54 -7.08 5.54
N SER A 264 -5.71 -5.87 5.02
CA SER A 264 -7.02 -5.35 4.68
C SER A 264 -7.72 -6.16 3.58
N ALA A 265 -6.96 -6.74 2.64
CA ALA A 265 -7.48 -7.62 1.60
C ALA A 265 -7.95 -8.97 2.18
N LEU A 266 -7.15 -9.59 3.06
CA LEU A 266 -7.53 -10.83 3.75
C LEU A 266 -8.75 -10.65 4.65
N ASP A 267 -8.84 -9.49 5.32
CA ASP A 267 -10.01 -9.13 6.13
C ASP A 267 -11.26 -8.85 5.28
N GLY A 268 -11.09 -8.23 4.11
CA GLY A 268 -12.17 -8.07 3.12
C GLY A 268 -12.66 -9.42 2.58
N ALA A 269 -11.73 -10.34 2.29
CA ALA A 269 -12.08 -11.71 1.90
C ALA A 269 -12.80 -12.46 3.03
N TRP A 270 -12.39 -12.28 4.29
CA TRP A 270 -13.08 -12.85 5.44
C TRP A 270 -14.50 -12.33 5.58
N LEU A 271 -14.71 -11.01 5.44
CA LEU A 271 -16.04 -10.39 5.43
C LEU A 271 -16.95 -11.10 4.41
N ILE A 272 -16.49 -11.21 3.16
CA ILE A 272 -17.26 -11.83 2.07
C ILE A 272 -17.55 -13.31 2.37
N ALA A 273 -16.54 -14.07 2.82
CA ALA A 273 -16.68 -15.50 3.09
C ALA A 273 -17.66 -15.83 4.24
N ARG A 274 -18.04 -14.83 5.03
CA ARG A 274 -18.95 -14.95 6.17
C ARG A 274 -20.35 -14.37 5.92
N ILE A 275 -20.61 -13.76 4.76
CA ILE A 275 -21.94 -13.33 4.34
C ILE A 275 -22.91 -14.52 4.42
N GLY A 276 -24.08 -14.32 5.03
CA GLY A 276 -25.10 -15.36 5.25
C GLY A 276 -24.77 -16.39 6.33
N ARG A 277 -23.56 -16.36 6.92
CA ARG A 277 -23.14 -17.24 8.03
C ARG A 277 -23.01 -16.51 9.37
N LYS A 278 -23.12 -15.19 9.36
CA LYS A 278 -23.10 -14.30 10.53
C LYS A 278 -24.11 -13.19 10.30
N THR A 279 -24.55 -12.57 11.40
CA THR A 279 -25.38 -11.37 11.30
C THR A 279 -24.57 -10.20 10.73
N ASP A 280 -25.24 -9.26 10.10
CA ASP A 280 -24.64 -8.08 9.49
C ASP A 280 -23.83 -7.28 10.52
N GLU A 281 -24.35 -7.18 11.75
CA GLU A 281 -23.71 -6.50 12.87
C GLU A 281 -22.40 -7.19 13.27
N GLN A 282 -22.39 -8.53 13.35
CA GLN A 282 -21.18 -9.30 13.66
C GLN A 282 -20.12 -9.15 12.57
N LEU A 283 -20.54 -9.13 11.30
CA LEU A 283 -19.65 -8.94 10.16
C LEU A 283 -18.97 -7.57 10.20
N LEU A 284 -19.75 -6.51 10.40
CA LEU A 284 -19.23 -5.14 10.50
C LEU A 284 -18.36 -4.96 11.75
N ALA A 285 -18.73 -5.53 12.89
CA ALA A 285 -17.95 -5.48 14.12
C ALA A 285 -16.58 -6.17 13.97
N GLU A 286 -16.53 -7.37 13.38
CA GLU A 286 -15.26 -8.07 13.12
C GLU A 286 -14.38 -7.31 12.14
N ARG A 287 -14.97 -6.74 11.08
CA ARG A 287 -14.24 -5.94 10.10
C ARG A 287 -13.70 -4.65 10.72
N HIS A 288 -14.49 -4.00 11.59
CA HIS A 288 -14.06 -2.80 12.31
C HIS A 288 -12.94 -3.11 13.30
N PHE A 289 -13.03 -4.20 14.05
CA PHE A 289 -11.97 -4.64 14.96
C PHE A 289 -10.64 -4.85 14.22
N ALA A 290 -10.66 -5.59 13.11
CA ALA A 290 -9.47 -5.80 12.29
C ALA A 290 -8.89 -4.48 11.75
N TYR A 291 -9.77 -3.54 11.39
CA TYR A 291 -9.35 -2.21 10.95
C TYR A 291 -8.66 -1.42 12.06
N GLN A 292 -9.20 -1.43 13.28
CA GLN A 292 -8.59 -0.77 14.44
C GLN A 292 -7.20 -1.34 14.77
N VAL A 293 -7.03 -2.66 14.71
CA VAL A 293 -5.70 -3.29 14.89
C VAL A 293 -4.73 -2.74 13.85
N MET A 294 -5.14 -2.73 12.57
CA MET A 294 -4.31 -2.26 11.47
C MET A 294 -3.90 -0.78 11.61
N GLN A 295 -4.77 0.08 12.13
CA GLN A 295 -4.47 1.49 12.41
C GLN A 295 -3.33 1.66 13.42
N ARG A 296 -3.19 0.73 14.37
CA ARG A 296 -2.15 0.76 15.41
C ARG A 296 -0.83 0.10 14.99
N LEU A 297 -0.86 -0.78 13.98
CA LEU A 297 0.35 -1.44 13.47
C LEU A 297 1.35 -0.43 12.93
N SER A 298 2.62 -0.56 13.30
CA SER A 298 3.71 0.23 12.72
C SER A 298 4.94 -0.64 12.46
N GLY A 299 5.98 -0.07 11.85
CA GLY A 299 7.27 -0.76 11.68
C GLY A 299 7.82 -1.37 12.97
N HIS A 300 7.54 -0.74 14.12
CA HIS A 300 8.02 -1.10 15.46
C HIS A 300 6.94 -1.64 16.39
N HIS A 301 5.66 -1.41 16.10
CA HIS A 301 4.54 -1.93 16.89
C HIS A 301 3.85 -3.07 16.14
N ARG A 302 4.19 -4.31 16.52
CA ARG A 302 3.68 -5.55 15.91
C ARG A 302 3.09 -6.50 16.95
N ASP A 303 2.95 -6.05 18.19
CA ASP A 303 2.54 -6.90 19.33
C ASP A 303 1.10 -7.40 19.21
N GLU A 304 0.29 -6.71 18.41
CA GLU A 304 -1.07 -7.12 18.08
C GLU A 304 -1.15 -8.19 16.98
N MET A 305 -0.01 -8.60 16.42
CA MET A 305 0.08 -9.65 15.40
C MET A 305 0.51 -10.98 16.01
N GLN A 306 -0.08 -12.07 15.50
CA GLN A 306 0.29 -13.43 15.87
C GLN A 306 1.73 -13.73 15.44
N LYS A 307 2.55 -14.29 16.33
CA LYS A 307 3.98 -14.54 16.05
C LYS A 307 4.20 -15.60 14.96
N ASN A 308 3.31 -16.60 14.88
CA ASN A 308 3.44 -17.69 13.92
C ASN A 308 2.85 -17.31 12.56
N VAL A 309 3.64 -16.56 11.79
CA VAL A 309 3.30 -16.08 10.44
C VAL A 309 2.97 -17.21 9.46
N ARG A 310 3.42 -18.44 9.72
CA ARG A 310 3.13 -19.60 8.86
C ARG A 310 1.71 -20.11 8.96
N LYS A 311 0.98 -19.71 10.00
CA LYS A 311 -0.42 -20.10 10.22
C LYS A 311 -1.40 -19.03 9.74
N TYR A 312 -0.92 -17.95 9.13
CA TYR A 312 -1.79 -16.87 8.69
C TYR A 312 -2.71 -17.37 7.59
N THR A 313 -4.00 -17.04 7.73
CA THR A 313 -5.05 -17.34 6.76
C THR A 313 -5.98 -16.14 6.64
N VAL A 314 -7.01 -16.23 5.80
CA VAL A 314 -8.09 -15.24 5.76
C VAL A 314 -8.76 -15.04 7.13
N ASN A 315 -8.78 -16.05 8.02
CA ASN A 315 -9.36 -15.89 9.36
C ASN A 315 -8.53 -14.90 10.21
N PRO A 316 -9.10 -13.75 10.64
CA PRO A 316 -8.39 -12.73 11.41
C PRO A 316 -7.76 -13.25 12.71
N LYS A 317 -8.34 -14.28 13.35
CA LYS A 317 -7.79 -14.88 14.59
C LYS A 317 -6.42 -15.53 14.39
N THR A 318 -6.10 -15.91 13.15
CA THR A 318 -4.78 -16.46 12.81
C THR A 318 -3.71 -15.38 12.65
N ARG A 319 -4.12 -14.11 12.53
CA ARG A 319 -3.26 -12.96 12.22
C ARG A 319 -3.16 -11.97 13.37
N TYR A 320 -4.26 -11.73 14.08
CA TYR A 320 -4.33 -10.76 15.17
C TYR A 320 -4.41 -11.43 16.53
N THR A 321 -3.76 -10.86 17.53
CA THR A 321 -3.94 -11.26 18.92
C THR A 321 -5.22 -10.62 19.42
N CYS A 322 -6.29 -11.40 19.60
CA CYS A 322 -7.51 -10.93 20.25
C CYS A 322 -7.18 -10.53 21.70
N LYS A 323 -6.94 -9.24 21.96
CA LYS A 323 -6.86 -8.69 23.32
C LYS A 323 -8.17 -8.02 23.78
N VAL A 324 -9.29 -8.30 23.10
CA VAL A 324 -10.61 -7.80 23.52
C VAL A 324 -11.52 -9.00 23.76
N ASP A 325 -11.99 -9.09 25.00
CA ASP A 325 -12.94 -10.07 25.52
C ASP A 325 -14.30 -9.83 24.85
N PHE A 326 -14.82 -10.80 24.10
CA PHE A 326 -16.19 -10.75 23.55
C PHE A 326 -17.20 -11.27 24.59
N ARG A 327 -17.09 -10.80 25.84
CA ARG A 327 -18.06 -11.08 26.89
C ARG A 327 -18.70 -9.78 27.34
N GLY A 328 -20.01 -9.66 27.12
CA GLY A 328 -20.85 -8.56 27.55
C GLY A 328 -21.74 -8.10 26.43
#